data_AF-A0A0L9U6H3-F1
#
_entry.id   AF-A0A0L9U6H3-F1
#
_cell.length_a   1.000
_cell.length_b   1.000
_cell.length_c   1.000
_cell.angle_alpha   90.00
_cell.angle_beta   90.00
_cell.angle_gamma   90.00
#
_symmetry.space_group_name_H-M   'P 1'
#
loop_
_entity.id
_entity.type
_entity.pdbx_description
1 polymer ?
#
loop_
_entity_poly.entity_id
_entity_poly.type
_entity_poly.pdbx_seq_one_letter_code
_entity_poly.pdbx_strand_id
1 'polypeptide(L)'
;KKIDLKGKAVASLNSNSKRASLFAAKKERIRLPTYSDDFGGKKYHISEFLSHPSGIAAVLNTKALESFQSLDANTYRCELPKLQFLNFEAAPLLDLRVTSTDEDCLVEMLSCKV
;
A
#
# COMPACT_ATOMS: atom_id res chain seq x y z
N LYS A 1 21.66 -2.06 -20.61
CA LYS A 1 20.94 -3.21 -21.20
C LYS A 1 19.49 -3.12 -20.73
N LYS A 2 18.59 -2.76 -21.65
CA LYS A 2 17.16 -2.52 -21.42
C LYS A 2 16.44 -3.87 -21.27
N ILE A 3 15.59 -4.01 -20.26
CA ILE A 3 14.52 -5.02 -20.29
C ILE A 3 13.19 -4.29 -20.07
N ASP A 4 12.42 -4.24 -21.15
CA ASP A 4 11.09 -3.67 -21.22
C ASP A 4 10.12 -4.85 -21.09
N LEU A 5 9.50 -5.00 -19.92
CA LEU A 5 8.58 -6.12 -19.68
C LEU A 5 7.21 -5.75 -20.24
N LYS A 6 7.05 -5.99 -21.54
CA LYS A 6 5.81 -5.78 -22.28
C LYS A 6 4.79 -6.85 -21.91
N GLY A 7 3.96 -6.58 -20.91
CA GLY A 7 2.82 -7.42 -20.56
C GLY A 7 1.78 -7.43 -21.69
N LYS A 8 1.72 -8.53 -22.45
CA LYS A 8 0.61 -8.81 -23.39
C LYS A 8 -0.63 -9.15 -22.57
N ALA A 9 -1.63 -8.26 -22.55
CA ALA A 9 -2.98 -8.64 -22.15
C ALA A 9 -3.65 -9.36 -23.34
N VAL A 10 -4.02 -10.62 -23.10
CA VAL A 10 -4.80 -11.46 -24.01
C VAL A 10 -6.16 -10.80 -24.27
N ALA A 11 -6.43 -10.50 -25.54
CA ALA A 11 -7.74 -10.10 -25.99
C ALA A 11 -8.63 -11.34 -26.10
N SER A 12 -9.76 -11.37 -25.39
CA SER A 12 -10.87 -12.26 -25.74
C SER A 12 -12.19 -11.78 -25.15
N LEU A 13 -13.15 -11.62 -26.07
CA LEU A 13 -14.61 -11.50 -25.97
C LEU A 13 -15.23 -10.10 -25.83
N ASN A 14 -15.71 -9.64 -26.99
CA ASN A 14 -16.58 -8.50 -27.22
C ASN A 14 -17.85 -8.59 -26.36
N SER A 15 -17.92 -7.77 -25.32
CA SER A 15 -19.18 -7.18 -24.88
C SER A 15 -19.09 -5.68 -25.20
N ASN A 16 -20.17 -5.08 -25.73
CA ASN A 16 -20.26 -3.64 -25.98
C ASN A 16 -20.29 -2.80 -24.68
N SER A 17 -19.59 -3.25 -23.63
CA SER A 17 -19.44 -2.54 -22.38
C SER A 17 -18.32 -1.51 -22.51
N LYS A 18 -18.61 -0.26 -22.16
CA LYS A 18 -17.58 0.79 -22.10
C LYS A 18 -16.65 0.46 -20.94
N ARG A 19 -15.39 0.11 -21.24
CA ARG A 19 -14.37 -0.21 -20.23
C ARG A 19 -13.50 1.01 -19.96
N ALA A 20 -13.55 1.53 -18.74
CA ALA A 20 -12.58 2.51 -18.25
C ALA A 20 -11.35 1.77 -17.67
N SER A 21 -10.15 2.25 -18.00
CA SER A 21 -8.90 1.71 -17.43
C SER A 21 -8.23 2.79 -16.60
N LEU A 22 -8.28 2.67 -15.26
CA LEU A 22 -7.61 3.58 -14.33
C LEU A 22 -6.33 2.91 -13.82
N PHE A 23 -5.20 3.61 -13.94
CA PHE A 23 -3.91 3.18 -13.38
C PHE A 23 -3.29 4.35 -12.63
N ALA A 24 -2.70 4.05 -11.47
CA ALA A 24 -1.93 5.01 -10.70
C ALA A 24 -0.66 4.32 -10.17
N ALA A 25 0.48 4.97 -10.32
CA ALA A 25 1.74 4.54 -9.76
C ALA A 25 2.48 5.76 -9.23
N LYS A 26 2.83 5.73 -7.94
CA LYS A 26 3.67 6.75 -7.29
C LYS A 26 4.74 6.02 -6.50
N LYS A 27 5.99 6.44 -6.66
CA LYS A 27 7.12 5.99 -5.85
C LYS A 27 7.72 7.21 -5.16
N GLU A 28 7.74 7.16 -3.83
CA GLU A 28 8.26 8.22 -2.98
C GLU A 28 9.13 7.60 -1.89
N ARG A 29 10.18 8.30 -1.47
CA ARG A 29 11.03 7.88 -0.36
C ARG A 29 11.12 9.01 0.65
N ILE A 30 10.79 8.69 1.89
CA ILE A 30 10.85 9.62 3.02
C ILE A 30 12.04 9.22 3.89
N ARG A 31 12.82 10.20 4.35
CA ARG A 31 13.90 9.95 5.31
C ARG A 31 13.29 9.84 6.70
N LEU A 32 13.57 8.74 7.38
CA LEU A 32 13.10 8.54 8.75
C LEU A 32 14.11 9.15 9.73
N PRO A 33 13.65 9.81 10.80
CA PRO A 33 14.52 10.22 11.89
C PRO A 33 15.07 9.00 12.62
N THR A 34 16.34 9.06 13.02
CA THR A 34 16.93 8.05 13.92
C THR A 34 16.68 8.48 15.35
N TYR A 35 15.98 7.65 16.13
CA TYR A 35 15.77 7.88 17.55
C TYR A 35 16.79 7.08 18.36
N SER A 36 17.36 7.70 19.38
CA SER A 36 18.22 7.05 20.35
C SER A 36 17.85 7.47 21.77
N ASP A 37 18.17 6.64 22.75
CA ASP A 37 18.06 7.06 24.15
C ASP A 37 19.03 8.22 24.49
N ASP A 38 18.67 9.02 25.49
CA ASP A 38 19.48 10.16 25.97
C ASP A 38 20.82 9.70 26.58
N PHE A 39 20.96 8.39 26.83
CA PHE A 39 22.14 7.75 27.40
C PHE A 39 23.08 7.15 26.33
N GLY A 40 22.81 7.39 25.04
CA GLY A 40 23.73 7.11 23.92
C GLY A 40 23.94 5.62 23.58
N GLY A 41 23.08 4.73 24.06
CA GLY A 41 23.28 3.28 24.01
C GLY A 41 22.38 2.54 23.00
N LYS A 42 21.10 2.89 22.90
CA LYS A 42 20.14 2.16 22.05
C LYS A 42 19.57 3.03 20.94
N LYS A 43 19.69 2.55 19.70
CA LYS A 43 18.97 3.07 18.54
C LYS A 43 17.65 2.31 18.40
N TYR A 44 16.56 3.04 18.21
CA TYR A 44 15.25 2.45 17.96
C TYR A 44 15.04 2.33 16.45
N HIS A 45 15.00 1.10 15.97
CA HIS A 45 14.81 0.79 14.56
C HIS A 45 13.33 0.86 14.19
N ILE A 46 13.02 1.23 12.94
CA ILE A 46 11.61 1.27 12.49
C ILE A 46 10.97 -0.13 12.53
N SER A 47 11.76 -1.19 12.37
CA SER A 47 11.31 -2.57 12.54
C SER A 47 10.65 -2.82 13.90
N GLU A 48 11.17 -2.23 14.98
CA GLU A 48 10.60 -2.33 16.32
C GLU A 48 9.23 -1.63 16.40
N PHE A 49 9.11 -0.42 15.82
CA PHE A 49 7.83 0.29 15.74
C PHE A 49 6.78 -0.50 14.94
N LEU A 50 7.19 -1.11 13.82
CA LEU A 50 6.30 -1.87 12.94
C LEU A 50 5.94 -3.26 13.48
N SER A 51 6.68 -3.77 14.47
CA SER A 51 6.26 -4.96 15.21
C SER A 51 4.98 -4.72 16.03
N HIS A 52 4.67 -3.45 16.33
CA HIS A 52 3.49 -3.07 17.08
C HIS A 52 2.30 -2.79 16.14
N PRO A 53 1.07 -3.25 16.46
CA PRO A 53 -0.11 -3.01 15.62
C PRO A 53 -0.38 -1.53 15.34
N SER A 54 -0.09 -0.65 16.31
CA SER A 54 -0.21 0.79 16.15
C SER A 54 0.75 1.36 15.10
N GLY A 55 1.94 0.77 14.95
CA GLY A 55 2.92 1.21 13.97
C GLY A 55 2.49 0.89 12.55
N ILE A 56 1.98 -0.33 12.35
CA ILE A 56 1.34 -0.73 11.10
C ILE A 56 0.15 0.19 10.77
N ALA A 57 -0.73 0.43 11.74
CA ALA A 57 -1.89 1.29 11.56
C ALA A 57 -1.51 2.73 11.16
N ALA A 58 -0.42 3.25 11.74
CA ALA A 58 0.10 4.57 11.41
C ALA A 58 0.67 4.62 9.99
N VAL A 59 1.49 3.63 9.59
CA VAL A 59 2.07 3.57 8.24
C VAL A 59 1.00 3.43 7.17
N LEU A 60 -0.05 2.66 7.44
CA LEU A 60 -1.16 2.45 6.51
C LEU A 60 -2.20 3.56 6.57
N ASN A 61 -2.00 4.55 7.45
CA ASN A 61 -2.91 5.68 7.67
C ASN A 61 -4.37 5.20 7.81
N THR A 62 -4.62 4.28 8.75
CA THR A 62 -5.92 3.61 8.88
C THR A 62 -7.09 4.56 9.16
N LYS A 63 -6.82 5.79 9.62
CA LYS A 63 -7.83 6.85 9.77
C LYS A 63 -8.44 7.33 8.46
N ALA A 64 -7.74 7.12 7.35
CA ALA A 64 -8.21 7.44 6.01
C ALA A 64 -8.93 6.27 5.32
N LEU A 65 -9.02 5.11 5.99
CA LEU A 65 -9.66 3.90 5.49
C LEU A 65 -11.05 3.73 6.12
N GLU A 66 -11.96 3.10 5.38
CA GLU A 66 -13.25 2.65 5.92
C GLU A 66 -13.03 1.43 6.84
N SER A 67 -12.21 0.48 6.38
CA SER A 67 -11.88 -0.73 7.12
C SER A 67 -10.48 -1.25 6.76
N PHE A 68 -9.94 -2.11 7.62
CA PHE A 68 -8.60 -2.65 7.50
C PHE A 68 -8.49 -4.06 8.12
N GLN A 69 -7.84 -4.99 7.43
CA GLN A 69 -7.66 -6.36 7.89
C GLN A 69 -6.26 -6.91 7.53
N SER A 70 -5.64 -7.65 8.45
CA SER A 70 -4.45 -8.47 8.14
C SER A 70 -4.84 -9.71 7.35
N LEU A 71 -4.21 -9.92 6.19
CA LEU A 71 -4.41 -11.11 5.37
C LEU A 71 -3.34 -12.18 5.64
N ASP A 72 -2.10 -11.75 5.82
CA ASP A 72 -0.96 -12.59 6.20
C ASP A 72 -0.05 -11.84 7.20
N ALA A 73 1.19 -12.29 7.37
CA ALA A 73 2.16 -11.69 8.29
C ALA A 73 2.49 -10.21 8.00
N ASN A 74 2.41 -9.78 6.73
CA ASN A 74 2.81 -8.43 6.34
C ASN A 74 1.98 -7.82 5.20
N THR A 75 0.92 -8.51 4.77
CA THR A 75 -0.05 -8.09 3.76
C THR A 75 -1.38 -7.78 4.43
N TYR A 76 -1.98 -6.70 3.98
CA TYR A 76 -3.20 -6.17 4.55
C TYR A 76 -4.18 -5.72 3.48
N ARG A 77 -5.46 -5.95 3.75
CA ARG A 77 -6.58 -5.45 2.95
C ARG A 77 -7.09 -4.16 3.55
N CYS A 78 -7.15 -3.12 2.72
CA CYS A 78 -7.62 -1.80 3.06
C CYS A 78 -8.84 -1.46 2.21
N GLU A 79 -9.94 -1.10 2.85
CA GLU A 79 -11.11 -0.56 2.17
C GLU A 79 -11.03 0.96 2.19
N LEU A 80 -11.02 1.56 1.00
CA LEU A 80 -11.07 3.02 0.89
C LEU A 80 -12.51 3.52 1.03
N PRO A 81 -12.69 4.74 1.56
CA PRO A 81 -13.99 5.41 1.53
C PRO A 81 -14.55 5.45 0.12
N LYS A 82 -15.88 5.32 0.02
CA LYS A 82 -16.59 5.34 -1.27
C LYS A 82 -16.31 6.66 -1.99
N LEU A 83 -15.85 6.54 -3.23
CA LEU A 83 -15.62 7.66 -4.12
C LEU A 83 -16.80 7.77 -5.09
N GLN A 84 -17.51 8.88 -5.02
CA GLN A 84 -18.50 9.24 -6.03
C GLN A 84 -17.80 10.03 -7.13
N PHE A 85 -17.77 9.48 -8.34
CA PHE A 85 -17.18 10.13 -9.51
C PHE A 85 -18.19 10.10 -10.65
N LEU A 86 -18.62 11.28 -11.11
CA LEU A 86 -19.68 11.43 -12.11
C LEU A 86 -20.98 10.72 -11.67
N ASN A 87 -21.38 9.67 -12.38
CA ASN A 87 -22.60 8.90 -12.14
C ASN A 87 -22.31 7.49 -11.58
N PHE A 88 -21.10 7.25 -11.07
CA PHE A 88 -20.74 5.96 -10.50
C PHE A 88 -20.13 6.12 -9.10
N GLU A 89 -20.42 5.13 -8.26
CA GLU A 89 -19.82 4.95 -6.95
C GLU A 89 -18.78 3.83 -7.06
N ALA A 90 -17.57 4.08 -6.55
CA ALA A 90 -16.49 3.11 -6.48
C ALA A 90 -16.04 2.95 -5.04
N ALA A 91 -15.86 1.71 -4.58
CA ALA A 91 -15.33 1.39 -3.25
C ALA A 91 -14.06 0.55 -3.40
N PRO A 92 -12.89 1.18 -3.62
CA PRO A 92 -11.68 0.44 -3.92
C PRO A 92 -11.21 -0.40 -2.73
N LEU A 93 -10.92 -1.67 -3.00
CA LEU A 93 -10.23 -2.58 -2.10
C LEU A 93 -8.76 -2.69 -2.53
N LEU A 94 -7.86 -2.31 -1.62
CA LEU A 94 -6.43 -2.38 -1.80
C LEU A 94 -5.85 -3.54 -1.01
N ASP A 95 -4.95 -4.31 -1.63
CA ASP A 95 -4.07 -5.22 -0.90
C ASP A 95 -2.67 -4.59 -0.86
N LEU A 96 -2.19 -4.24 0.34
CA LEU A 96 -0.91 -3.58 0.59
C LEU A 96 0.03 -4.51 1.34
N ARG A 97 1.31 -4.56 0.95
CA ARG A 97 2.37 -5.28 1.66
C ARG A 97 3.32 -4.28 2.33
N VAL A 98 3.58 -4.47 3.62
CA VAL A 98 4.55 -3.70 4.39
C VAL A 98 5.77 -4.57 4.64
N THR A 99 6.92 -4.15 4.17
CA THR A 99 8.20 -4.82 4.46
C THR A 99 9.13 -3.86 5.15
N SER A 100 9.77 -4.30 6.22
CA SER A 100 10.70 -3.47 6.98
C SER A 100 12.08 -4.11 7.06
N THR A 101 13.07 -3.25 7.05
CA THR A 101 14.40 -3.53 7.56
C THR A 101 14.60 -2.71 8.83
N ASP A 102 15.78 -2.80 9.43
CA ASP A 102 16.14 -1.98 10.58
C ASP A 102 16.20 -0.47 10.25
N GLU A 103 16.41 -0.12 8.98
CA GLU A 103 16.66 1.26 8.54
C GLU A 103 15.52 1.84 7.69
N ASP A 104 14.71 1.00 7.05
CA ASP A 104 13.65 1.46 6.17
C ASP A 104 12.39 0.58 6.18
N CYS A 105 11.33 1.16 5.63
CA CYS A 105 10.05 0.51 5.42
C CYS A 105 9.60 0.75 3.98
N LEU A 106 9.14 -0.30 3.32
CA LEU A 106 8.59 -0.29 1.98
C LEU A 106 7.13 -0.75 2.04
N VAL A 107 6.25 0.11 1.51
CA VAL A 107 4.83 -0.20 1.32
C VAL A 107 4.59 -0.41 -0.17
N GLU A 108 4.11 -1.60 -0.54
CA GLU A 108 3.83 -1.96 -1.92
C GLU A 108 2.33 -2.23 -2.09
N MET A 109 1.74 -1.69 -3.16
CA MET A 109 0.37 -2.04 -3.54
C MET A 109 0.41 -3.29 -4.42
N LEU A 110 -0.09 -4.41 -3.91
CA LEU A 110 -0.16 -5.68 -4.62
C LEU A 110 -1.36 -5.74 -5.56
N SER A 111 -2.52 -5.22 -5.11
CA SER A 111 -3.73 -5.15 -5.93
C SER A 111 -4.61 -3.96 -5.56
N CYS A 112 -5.39 -3.51 -6.54
CA CYS A 112 -6.46 -2.53 -6.39
C CYS A 112 -7.65 -3.00 -7.22
N LYS A 113 -8.78 -3.22 -6.56
CA LYS A 113 -10.02 -3.70 -7.19
C LYS A 113 -11.15 -2.74 -6.85
N VAL A 114 -12.07 -2.55 -7.79
CA VAL A 114 -13.29 -1.74 -7.65
C VAL A 114 -14.50 -2.66 -7.75
#